data_AF-A0A9W8MRB3-F1
#
_entry.id   AF-A0A9W8MRB3-F1
#
_cell.length_a   1.000
_cell.length_b   1.000
_cell.length_c   1.000
_cell.angle_alpha   90.00
_cell.angle_beta   90.00
_cell.angle_gamma   90.00
#
_symmetry.space_group_name_H-M   'P 1'
#
loop_
_entity.id
_entity.type
_entity.pdbx_description
1 polymer ?
#
loop_
_entity_poly.entity_id
_entity_poly.type
_entity_poly.pdbx_seq_one_letter_code
_entity_poly.pdbx_strand_id
1 'polypeptide(L)' 'MKLSPIQFIRDQLKRVPLVVYDDLSGKHVVVIGANACLGFEAAKHFARMNPATLIYACRNQGKGEAAPNI' A
#
# COMPACT_ATOMS: atom_id res chain seq x y z
N MET A 1 21.42 -9.60 -7.20
CA MET A 1 21.85 -9.10 -8.53
C MET A 1 22.19 -7.62 -8.37
N LYS A 2 23.45 -7.19 -8.59
CA LYS A 2 23.84 -5.78 -8.45
C LYS A 2 23.47 -5.04 -9.75
N LEU A 3 22.54 -4.10 -9.66
CA LEU A 3 22.22 -3.20 -10.78
C LEU A 3 23.37 -2.22 -10.99
N SER A 4 23.68 -1.92 -12.25
CA SER A 4 24.55 -0.78 -12.60
C SER A 4 23.91 0.51 -12.08
N PRO A 5 24.69 1.48 -11.56
CA PRO A 5 24.15 2.77 -11.10
C PRO A 5 23.32 3.50 -12.17
N ILE A 6 23.75 3.39 -13.43
CA ILE A 6 23.04 3.99 -14.58
C ILE A 6 21.68 3.31 -14.78
N GLN A 7 21.64 1.98 -14.65
CA GLN A 7 20.41 1.20 -14.76
C GLN A 7 19.42 1.59 -13.66
N PHE A 8 19.90 1.72 -12.43
CA PHE A 8 19.08 2.10 -11.27
C PHE A 8 18.42 3.47 -11.48
N ILE A 9 19.20 4.49 -11.87
CA ILE A 9 18.68 5.84 -12.14
C ILE A 9 17.65 5.81 -13.28
N ARG A 10 17.95 5.09 -14.36
CA ARG A 10 17.04 5.00 -15.51
C ARG A 10 15.73 4.32 -15.16
N ASP A 11 15.76 3.32 -14.29
CA ASP A 11 14.57 2.60 -13.84
C ASP A 11 13.69 3.45 -12.91
N GLN A 12 14.27 4.33 -12.08
CA GLN A 12 13.50 5.28 -11.26
C GLN A 12 12.78 6.35 -12.09
N LEU A 13 13.30 6.69 -13.28
CA LEU A 13 12.71 7.69 -14.18
C LEU A 13 11.62 7.12 -15.12
N LYS A 14 11.37 5.80 -15.09
CA LYS A 14 10.32 5.18 -15.88
C LYS A 14 8.94 5.55 -15.33
N ARG A 15 7.99 5.80 -16.22
CA ARG A 15 6.58 5.94 -15.84
C ARG A 15 6.06 4.57 -15.42
N VAL A 16 5.56 4.49 -14.18
CA VAL A 16 4.82 3.33 -13.70
C VAL A 16 3.37 3.42 -14.17
N PRO A 17 2.71 2.27 -14.42
CA PRO A 17 1.29 2.25 -14.74
C PRO A 17 0.47 2.87 -13.60
N LEU A 18 -0.71 3.40 -13.94
CA LEU A 18 -1.63 3.94 -12.95
C LEU A 18 -2.09 2.84 -11.98
N VAL A 19 -2.41 3.26 -10.76
CA VAL A 19 -2.89 2.33 -9.73
C VAL A 19 -4.24 1.78 -10.16
N VAL A 20 -4.34 0.45 -10.23
CA VAL A 20 -5.55 -0.24 -10.68
C VAL A 20 -6.67 0.02 -9.67
N TYR A 21 -7.89 0.18 -10.18
CA TYR A 21 -9.11 0.30 -9.39
C TYR A 21 -10.06 -0.83 -9.77
N ASP A 22 -10.67 -1.45 -8.77
CA ASP A 22 -11.66 -2.51 -8.95
C ASP A 22 -12.66 -2.48 -7.77
N ASP A 23 -13.78 -3.18 -7.91
CA ASP A 23 -14.72 -3.40 -6.80
C ASP A 23 -14.32 -4.63 -5.99
N LEU A 24 -14.05 -4.44 -4.71
CA LEU A 24 -13.64 -5.46 -3.76
C LEU A 24 -14.80 -5.94 -2.88
N SER A 25 -16.04 -5.68 -3.27
CA SER A 25 -17.24 -6.17 -2.58
C SER A 25 -17.16 -7.67 -2.27
N GLY A 26 -17.39 -8.02 -1.00
CA GLY A 26 -17.30 -9.40 -0.52
C GLY A 26 -15.87 -9.95 -0.36
N LYS A 27 -14.83 -9.15 -0.61
CA LYS A 27 -13.42 -9.55 -0.45
C LYS A 27 -12.83 -8.99 0.84
N HIS A 28 -11.88 -9.74 1.41
CA HIS A 28 -11.08 -9.30 2.55
C HIS A 28 -9.69 -8.91 2.06
N VAL A 29 -9.23 -7.73 2.46
CA VAL A 29 -7.92 -7.18 2.12
C VAL A 29 -7.11 -7.04 3.39
N VAL A 30 -5.85 -7.49 3.38
CA VAL A 30 -4.92 -7.31 4.50
C VAL A 30 -3.71 -6.53 3.99
N VAL A 31 -3.43 -5.40 4.61
CA VAL A 31 -2.25 -4.58 4.26
C VAL A 31 -1.25 -4.63 5.41
N ILE A 32 -0.06 -5.16 5.15
CA ILE A 32 1.04 -5.27 6.13
C ILE A 32 1.98 -4.06 5.98
N GLY A 33 2.33 -3.44 7.10
CA GLY A 33 3.10 -2.19 7.09
C GLY A 33 2.23 -0.99 6.69
N ALA A 34 0.92 -1.06 6.99
CA ALA A 34 -0.05 -0.06 6.58
C ALA A 34 0.07 1.28 7.35
N ASN A 35 1.00 1.40 8.29
CA ASN A 35 1.12 2.53 9.20
C ASN A 35 1.98 3.69 8.79
N ALA A 36 2.66 3.59 7.65
CA ALA A 36 3.37 4.71 7.08
C ALA A 36 3.58 4.51 5.58
N CYS A 37 4.01 5.60 4.93
CA CYS A 37 4.50 5.61 3.56
C CYS A 37 3.51 4.95 2.57
N LEU A 38 4.03 4.18 1.62
CA LEU A 38 3.25 3.54 0.57
C LEU A 38 2.24 2.52 1.11
N GLY A 39 2.50 1.90 2.26
CA GLY A 39 1.55 0.97 2.87
C GLY A 39 0.28 1.67 3.34
N PHE A 40 0.39 2.88 3.89
CA PHE A 40 -0.75 3.69 4.28
C PHE A 40 -1.55 4.18 3.07
N GLU A 41 -0.87 4.66 2.03
CA GLU A 41 -1.56 5.08 0.80
C GLU A 41 -2.21 3.89 0.07
N ALA A 42 -1.60 2.70 0.11
CA ALA A 42 -2.23 1.48 -0.39
C ALA A 42 -3.49 1.13 0.41
N ALA A 43 -3.45 1.22 1.75
CA ALA A 43 -4.63 0.98 2.58
C ALA A 43 -5.77 1.97 2.27
N LYS A 44 -5.46 3.27 2.11
CA LYS A 44 -6.43 4.28 1.65
C LYS A 44 -7.01 3.95 0.27
N HIS A 45 -6.17 3.47 -0.63
CA HIS A 45 -6.59 3.10 -1.98
C HIS A 45 -7.57 1.94 -1.94
N PHE A 46 -7.27 0.87 -1.18
CA PHE A 46 -8.16 -0.27 -1.03
C PHE A 46 -9.44 0.06 -0.25
N ALA A 47 -9.39 0.96 0.74
CA ALA A 47 -10.60 1.41 1.44
C ALA A 47 -11.65 2.02 0.48
N ARG A 48 -11.20 2.70 -0.57
CA ARG A 48 -12.09 3.30 -1.61
C ARG A 48 -12.68 2.29 -2.59
N MET A 49 -12.30 1.01 -2.51
CA MET A 49 -12.75 -0.06 -3.41
C MET A 49 -13.86 -0.92 -2.81
N ASN A 50 -14.52 -0.48 -1.75
CA ASN A 50 -15.61 -1.20 -1.09
C ASN A 50 -15.28 -2.66 -0.65
N PRO A 51 -14.13 -2.93 0.01
CA PRO A 51 -13.85 -4.25 0.52
C PRO A 51 -14.84 -4.64 1.62
N ALA A 52 -15.18 -5.93 1.73
CA ALA A 52 -15.98 -6.42 2.86
C ALA A 52 -15.23 -6.25 4.20
N THR A 53 -13.90 -6.37 4.17
CA THR A 53 -13.05 -6.06 5.32
C THR A 53 -11.69 -5.57 4.85
N LEU A 54 -11.20 -4.50 5.46
CA LEU A 54 -9.82 -4.06 5.33
C LEU A 54 -9.12 -4.22 6.67
N ILE A 55 -8.15 -5.13 6.72
CA ILE A 55 -7.33 -5.37 7.91
C ILE A 55 -6.03 -4.59 7.79
N TYR A 56 -5.82 -3.78 8.81
CA TYR A 56 -4.67 -2.93 8.95
C TYR A 56 -3.61 -3.60 9.83
N ALA A 57 -2.52 -4.07 9.25
CA ALA A 57 -1.48 -4.79 9.98
C ALA A 57 -0.19 -3.96 10.10
N CYS A 58 0.32 -3.87 11.32
CA CYS A 58 1.58 -3.20 11.64
C CYS A 58 2.38 -4.03 12.66
N ARG A 59 3.71 -3.85 12.67
CA ARG A 59 4.61 -4.61 13.55
C ARG A 59 4.48 -4.24 15.03
N ASN A 60 4.08 -3.01 15.32
CA ASN A 60 4.00 -2.47 16.68
C ASN A 60 2.59 -1.95 16.93
N GLN A 61 1.94 -2.50 17.95
CA GLN A 61 0.56 -2.17 18.31
C GLN A 61 0.36 -0.68 18.57
N GLY A 62 1.23 -0.04 19.38
CA GLY A 62 1.12 1.39 19.67
C GLY A 62 1.28 2.28 18.43
N LYS A 63 2.06 1.84 17.43
CA LYS A 63 2.12 2.54 16.13
C LYS A 63 0.91 2.27 15.23
N GLY A 64 0.17 1.20 15.49
CA GLY A 64 -1.11 0.93 14.83
C GLY A 64 -2.23 1.76 15.41
N GLU A 65 -2.30 1.87 16.74
CA GLU A 65 -3.30 2.67 17.45
C GLU A 65 -3.12 4.17 17.19
N ALA A 66 -1.87 4.64 17.05
CA ALA A 66 -1.57 6.04 16.72
C ALA A 66 -1.73 6.37 15.22
N ALA A 67 -2.08 5.40 14.38
CA ALA A 67 -2.19 5.64 12.96
C ALA A 67 -3.45 6.45 12.60
N PRO A 68 -3.42 7.22 11.49
CA PRO A 68 -4.61 7.91 11.02
C PRO A 68 -5.68 6.91 10.60
N ASN A 69 -6.93 7.17 10.99
CA ASN A 69 -8.08 6.41 10.52
C ASN A 69 -8.24 6.58 9.00
N ILE A 70 -8.68 5.51 8.33
CA ILE A 70 -8.76 5.38 6.88
C ILE A 70 -10.17 5.08 6.42
#